data_AF-A0A0N1NYT2-F1
#
_entry.id   AF-A0A0N1NYT2-F1
#
_cell.length_a   1.000
_cell.length_b   1.000
_cell.length_c   1.000
_cell.angle_alpha   90.00
_cell.angle_beta   90.00
_cell.angle_gamma   90.00
#
_symmetry.space_group_name_H-M   'P 1'
#
loop_
_entity.id
_entity.type
_entity.pdbx_description
1 polymer ?
#
loop_
_entity_poly.entity_id
_entity_poly.type
_entity_poly.pdbx_seq_one_letter_code
_entity_poly.pdbx_strand_id
1 'polypeptide(L)'
;MGSLAAMLVLAQLDMCTGHCTEFDIHLRAARDLMRLYWERPAQIGFVEQRLIWLDLMSSTTSSRRPAFDLEETIEYLTRAGLQKSPSLAFPCSSEIFVTLASAIHYHKSHVGSNDDKAASLLKAYEFCRTLRYYVVPQTVSQKEKSLTECYRNGALLFINGLFERPSRSEETKEAIDIILRHVDALTSIDPKQNFLLWPLY
;
A
#
# COMPACT_ATOMS: atom_id res chain seq x y z
N MET A 1 18.00 -10.35 10.73
CA MET A 1 17.62 -9.11 11.44
C MET A 1 18.53 -7.95 11.07
N GLY A 2 19.82 -7.92 11.45
CA GLY A 2 20.71 -6.77 11.20
C GLY A 2 20.81 -6.33 9.72
N SER A 3 20.88 -7.29 8.79
CA SER A 3 20.98 -6.99 7.35
C SER A 3 19.70 -6.38 6.76
N LEU A 4 18.50 -6.80 7.22
CA LEU A 4 17.23 -6.25 6.72
C LEU A 4 16.97 -4.84 7.25
N ALA A 5 17.33 -4.58 8.51
CA ALA A 5 17.26 -3.23 9.07
C ALA A 5 18.19 -2.26 8.32
N ALA A 6 19.40 -2.71 7.96
CA ALA A 6 20.31 -1.93 7.13
C ALA A 6 19.71 -1.65 5.74
N MET A 7 19.11 -2.65 5.09
CA MET A 7 18.43 -2.45 3.80
C MET A 7 17.29 -1.44 3.89
N LEU A 8 16.49 -1.49 4.96
CA LEU A 8 15.43 -0.50 5.19
C LEU A 8 15.98 0.92 5.31
N VAL A 9 17.04 1.12 6.10
CA VAL A 9 17.67 2.43 6.27
C VAL A 9 18.24 2.94 4.95
N LEU A 10 18.94 2.09 4.20
CA LEU A 10 19.49 2.44 2.88
C LEU A 10 18.39 2.83 1.90
N ALA A 11 17.32 2.02 1.78
CA ALA A 11 16.19 2.34 0.92
C ALA A 11 15.51 3.67 1.31
N GLN A 12 15.37 3.95 2.61
CA GLN A 12 14.82 5.24 3.05
C GLN A 12 15.75 6.41 2.70
N LEU A 13 17.07 6.23 2.85
CA LEU A 13 18.06 7.25 2.49
C LEU A 13 18.04 7.54 0.99
N ASP A 14 17.99 6.51 0.14
CA ASP A 14 17.94 6.64 -1.31
C ASP A 14 16.70 7.41 -1.75
N MET A 15 15.55 7.08 -1.17
CA MET A 15 14.29 7.77 -1.42
C MET A 15 14.37 9.26 -1.01
N CYS A 16 14.99 9.56 0.14
CA CYS A 16 15.18 10.95 0.59
C CYS A 16 16.19 11.74 -0.26
N THR A 17 17.12 11.06 -0.92
CA THR A 17 18.20 11.67 -1.70
C THR A 17 17.96 11.64 -3.22
N GLY A 18 16.88 10.97 -3.67
CA GLY A 18 16.51 10.87 -5.08
C GLY A 18 17.25 9.78 -5.86
N HIS A 19 17.95 8.87 -5.19
CA HIS A 19 18.71 7.78 -5.80
C HIS A 19 17.80 6.58 -6.15
N CYS A 20 16.93 6.75 -7.15
CA CYS A 20 15.93 5.73 -7.50
C CYS A 20 16.52 4.38 -7.93
N THR A 21 17.72 4.36 -8.53
CA THR A 21 18.37 3.11 -8.96
C THR A 21 18.89 2.31 -7.78
N GLU A 22 19.57 2.97 -6.84
CA GLU A 22 20.09 2.40 -5.60
C GLU A 22 18.95 1.90 -4.73
N PHE A 23 17.85 2.67 -4.65
CA PHE A 23 16.63 2.28 -3.98
C PHE A 23 16.10 0.93 -4.48
N ASP A 24 16.01 0.74 -5.80
CA ASP A 24 15.54 -0.51 -6.40
C ASP A 24 16.49 -1.69 -6.12
N ILE A 25 17.80 -1.43 -6.11
CA ILE A 25 18.82 -2.43 -5.78
C ILE A 25 18.63 -2.89 -4.33
N HIS A 26 18.50 -1.96 -3.39
CA HIS A 26 18.32 -2.29 -1.97
C HIS A 26 17.01 -3.03 -1.70
N LEU A 27 15.91 -2.67 -2.38
CA LEU A 27 14.65 -3.41 -2.25
C LEU A 27 14.73 -4.84 -2.78
N ARG A 28 15.39 -5.06 -3.93
CA ARG A 28 15.61 -6.42 -4.46
C ARG A 28 16.50 -7.25 -3.53
N ALA A 29 17.58 -6.65 -3.03
CA ALA A 29 18.45 -7.29 -2.05
C ALA A 29 17.69 -7.65 -0.76
N ALA A 30 16.82 -6.75 -0.28
CA ALA A 30 15.97 -7.00 0.88
C ALA A 30 15.00 -8.18 0.65
N ARG A 31 14.34 -8.24 -0.51
CA ARG A 31 13.48 -9.37 -0.90
C ARG A 31 14.25 -10.68 -0.90
N ASP A 32 15.42 -10.70 -1.54
CA ASP A 32 16.23 -11.92 -1.64
C ASP A 32 16.72 -12.38 -0.26
N LEU A 33 17.08 -11.45 0.63
CA LEU A 33 17.35 -11.74 2.04
C LEU A 33 16.11 -12.31 2.76
N MET A 34 14.93 -11.72 2.57
CA MET A 34 13.69 -12.22 3.17
C MET A 34 13.37 -13.65 2.71
N ARG A 35 13.57 -13.96 1.43
CA ARG A 35 13.45 -15.33 0.86
C ARG A 35 14.44 -16.30 1.50
N LEU A 36 15.69 -15.89 1.73
CA LEU A 36 16.69 -16.76 2.38
C LEU A 36 16.34 -17.07 3.84
N TYR A 37 15.68 -16.15 4.54
CA TYR A 37 15.23 -16.37 5.91
C TYR A 37 13.83 -17.00 6.01
N TRP A 38 13.21 -17.33 4.88
CA TRP A 38 11.81 -17.75 4.75
C TRP A 38 11.47 -19.11 5.36
N GLU A 39 12.45 -20.01 5.43
CA GLU A 39 12.30 -21.33 6.05
C GLU A 39 12.24 -21.26 7.58
N ARG A 40 12.57 -20.10 8.17
CA ARG A 40 12.46 -19.91 9.60
C ARG A 40 11.05 -19.41 9.93
N PRO A 41 10.35 -19.99 10.92
CA PRO A 41 9.03 -19.52 11.38
C PRO A 41 9.09 -18.16 12.10
N ALA A 42 10.10 -17.33 11.83
CA ALA A 42 10.23 -16.01 12.42
C ALA A 42 9.09 -15.12 11.92
N GLN A 43 8.36 -14.54 12.87
CA GLN A 43 7.28 -13.61 12.61
C GLN A 43 7.79 -12.44 11.75
N ILE A 44 7.04 -12.12 10.70
CA ILE A 44 7.26 -10.94 9.85
C ILE A 44 7.07 -9.69 10.71
N GLY A 45 8.17 -9.02 11.00
CA GLY A 45 8.23 -7.86 11.90
C GLY A 45 8.00 -6.54 11.18
N PHE A 46 8.20 -5.44 11.91
CA PHE A 46 8.05 -4.08 11.38
C PHE A 46 8.93 -3.83 10.13
N VAL A 47 10.16 -4.33 10.12
CA VAL A 47 11.14 -4.04 9.07
C VAL A 47 10.69 -4.63 7.74
N GLU A 48 10.31 -5.90 7.75
CA GLU A 48 9.82 -6.63 6.58
C GLU A 48 8.54 -6.00 6.03
N GLN A 49 7.57 -5.70 6.90
CA GLN A 49 6.33 -5.03 6.50
C GLN A 49 6.60 -3.67 5.87
N ARG A 50 7.58 -2.92 6.41
CA ARG A 50 7.91 -1.58 5.92
C ARG A 50 8.61 -1.64 4.57
N LEU A 51 9.46 -2.62 4.34
CA LEU A 51 10.11 -2.86 3.05
C LEU A 51 9.09 -3.21 1.97
N ILE A 52 8.14 -4.11 2.25
CA ILE A 52 7.06 -4.46 1.32
C ILE A 52 6.20 -3.22 1.00
N TRP A 53 5.88 -2.42 2.02
CA TRP A 53 5.16 -1.16 1.81
C TRP A 53 5.92 -0.19 0.91
N LEU A 54 7.20 0.07 1.19
CA LEU A 54 8.02 0.99 0.40
C LEU A 54 8.18 0.52 -1.04
N ASP A 55 8.34 -0.78 -1.25
CA ASP A 55 8.39 -1.37 -2.59
C ASP A 55 7.10 -1.12 -3.37
N LEU A 56 5.94 -1.39 -2.75
CA LEU A 56 4.67 -1.16 -3.43
C LEU A 56 4.46 0.33 -3.73
N MET A 57 4.73 1.21 -2.76
CA MET A 57 4.45 2.64 -2.91
C MET A 57 5.37 3.36 -3.88
N SER A 58 6.65 2.99 -3.91
CA SER A 58 7.56 3.51 -4.93
C SER A 58 7.17 3.07 -6.35
N SER A 59 6.52 1.92 -6.49
CA SER A 59 6.06 1.44 -7.80
C SER A 59 4.89 2.26 -8.37
N THR A 60 4.14 2.98 -7.52
CA THR A 60 3.00 3.78 -7.98
C THR A 60 3.43 5.06 -8.70
N THR A 61 4.64 5.55 -8.43
CA THR A 61 5.19 6.80 -8.99
C THR A 61 6.26 6.57 -10.06
N SER A 62 6.56 5.32 -10.40
CA SER A 62 7.60 4.94 -11.38
C SER A 62 7.06 3.93 -12.40
N SER A 63 7.76 3.70 -13.51
CA SER A 63 7.40 2.64 -14.47
C SER A 63 7.73 1.23 -13.96
N ARG A 64 8.47 1.13 -12.85
CA ARG A 64 8.93 -0.12 -12.26
C ARG A 64 7.76 -0.98 -11.76
N ARG A 65 7.95 -2.31 -11.84
CA ARG A 65 7.13 -3.31 -11.15
C ARG A 65 7.64 -3.52 -9.72
N PRO A 66 6.75 -3.73 -8.73
CA PRO A 66 7.16 -4.13 -7.39
C PRO A 66 8.16 -5.29 -7.42
N ALA A 67 9.15 -5.25 -6.54
CA ALA A 67 10.17 -6.29 -6.39
C ALA A 67 9.57 -7.53 -5.74
N PHE A 68 8.71 -7.34 -4.73
CA PHE A 68 7.88 -8.40 -4.15
C PHE A 68 6.71 -8.67 -5.09
N ASP A 69 6.47 -9.93 -5.44
CA ASP A 69 5.25 -10.25 -6.18
C ASP A 69 4.00 -10.25 -5.27
N LEU A 70 2.83 -10.40 -5.89
CA LEU A 70 1.56 -10.34 -5.16
C LEU A 70 1.38 -11.52 -4.20
N GLU A 71 1.82 -12.72 -4.60
CA GLU A 71 1.69 -13.93 -3.80
C GLU A 71 2.58 -13.84 -2.55
N GLU A 72 3.82 -13.40 -2.74
CA GLU A 72 4.75 -13.08 -1.67
C GLU A 72 4.16 -12.05 -0.71
N THR A 73 3.63 -10.94 -1.24
CA THR A 73 3.03 -9.88 -0.44
C THR A 73 1.90 -10.42 0.45
N ILE A 74 1.00 -11.22 -0.12
CA ILE A 74 -0.12 -11.84 0.61
C ILE A 74 0.41 -12.81 1.68
N GLU A 75 1.38 -13.64 1.35
CA GLU A 75 1.94 -14.62 2.28
C GLU A 75 2.65 -13.94 3.45
N TYR A 76 3.48 -12.92 3.18
CA TYR A 76 4.18 -12.14 4.20
C TYR A 76 3.19 -11.47 5.17
N LEU A 77 2.14 -10.85 4.65
CA LEU A 77 1.13 -10.18 5.48
C LEU A 77 0.30 -11.18 6.30
N THR A 78 0.02 -12.35 5.74
CA THR A 78 -0.70 -13.43 6.44
C THR A 78 0.12 -13.96 7.61
N ARG A 79 1.42 -14.24 7.39
CA ARG A 79 2.35 -14.69 8.45
C ARG A 79 2.59 -13.62 9.52
N ALA A 80 2.48 -12.35 9.17
CA ALA A 80 2.56 -11.24 10.13
C ALA A 80 1.35 -11.17 11.09
N GLY A 81 0.27 -11.93 10.84
CA GLY A 81 -0.94 -11.92 11.66
C GLY A 81 -1.71 -10.60 11.59
N LEU A 82 -1.43 -9.76 10.59
CA LEU A 82 -1.97 -8.39 10.46
C LEU A 82 -3.38 -8.41 9.88
N GLN A 83 -4.30 -9.20 10.41
CA GLN A 83 -5.57 -9.37 9.70
C GLN A 83 -6.50 -8.15 9.77
N LYS A 84 -6.38 -7.26 10.77
CA LYS A 84 -7.49 -6.34 11.08
C LYS A 84 -7.15 -4.93 11.56
N SER A 85 -5.89 -4.59 11.81
CA SER A 85 -5.51 -3.27 12.34
C SER A 85 -4.35 -2.64 11.57
N PRO A 86 -4.32 -1.29 11.44
CA PRO A 86 -3.14 -0.56 10.97
C PRO A 86 -1.90 -0.93 11.79
N SER A 87 -0.80 -1.22 11.11
CA SER A 87 0.48 -1.50 11.78
C SER A 87 1.31 -0.23 11.92
N LEU A 88 2.46 -0.32 12.61
CA LEU A 88 3.44 0.77 12.59
C LEU A 88 4.12 0.89 11.22
N ALA A 89 4.16 -0.18 10.43
CA ALA A 89 4.86 -0.24 9.16
C ALA A 89 4.05 0.34 8.00
N PHE A 90 2.72 0.16 8.05
CA PHE A 90 1.79 0.76 7.10
C PHE A 90 0.44 1.11 7.79
N PRO A 91 -0.19 2.21 7.37
CA PRO A 91 -1.29 2.87 8.08
C PRO A 91 -2.71 2.36 7.74
N CYS A 92 -2.83 1.21 7.09
CA CYS A 92 -4.13 0.64 6.74
C CYS A 92 -4.21 -0.82 7.15
N SER A 93 -5.40 -1.41 7.05
CA SER A 93 -5.54 -2.86 7.22
C SER A 93 -4.84 -3.61 6.09
N SER A 94 -4.44 -4.85 6.35
CA SER A 94 -3.85 -5.70 5.31
C SER A 94 -4.80 -5.93 4.14
N GLU A 95 -6.13 -5.96 4.36
CA GLU A 95 -7.11 -6.09 3.27
C GLU A 95 -7.07 -4.90 2.31
N ILE A 96 -6.99 -3.67 2.82
CA ILE A 96 -6.83 -2.47 1.98
C ILE A 96 -5.48 -2.52 1.26
N PHE A 97 -4.41 -2.89 1.97
CA PHE A 97 -3.08 -2.98 1.39
C PHE A 97 -2.99 -4.04 0.28
N VAL A 98 -3.55 -5.23 0.49
CA VAL A 98 -3.60 -6.32 -0.50
C VAL A 98 -4.47 -5.92 -1.69
N THR A 99 -5.59 -5.22 -1.47
CA THR A 99 -6.43 -4.72 -2.58
C THR A 99 -5.67 -3.74 -3.45
N LEU A 100 -4.93 -2.82 -2.82
CA LEU A 100 -4.07 -1.86 -3.51
C LEU A 100 -2.93 -2.58 -4.26
N ALA A 101 -2.26 -3.52 -3.60
CA ALA A 101 -1.20 -4.32 -4.22
C ALA A 101 -1.73 -5.06 -5.45
N SER A 102 -2.90 -5.69 -5.33
CA SER A 102 -3.57 -6.39 -6.43
C SER A 102 -3.85 -5.45 -7.60
N ALA A 103 -4.36 -4.25 -7.33
CA ALA A 103 -4.64 -3.24 -8.37
C ALA A 103 -3.36 -2.79 -9.09
N ILE A 104 -2.28 -2.53 -8.35
CA ILE A 104 -0.99 -2.11 -8.89
C ILE A 104 -0.37 -3.23 -9.73
N HIS A 105 -0.27 -4.44 -9.19
CA HIS A 105 0.28 -5.59 -9.91
C HIS A 105 -0.52 -5.90 -11.18
N TYR A 106 -1.85 -5.85 -11.10
CA TYR A 106 -2.71 -6.03 -12.25
C TYR A 106 -2.41 -4.96 -13.31
N HIS A 107 -2.51 -3.69 -12.96
CA HIS A 107 -2.24 -2.58 -13.88
C HIS A 107 -0.87 -2.73 -14.54
N LYS A 108 0.21 -2.87 -13.75
CA LYS A 108 1.59 -2.99 -14.27
C LYS A 108 1.85 -4.22 -15.14
N SER A 109 1.04 -5.26 -15.00
CA SER A 109 1.12 -6.46 -15.85
C SER A 109 0.48 -6.24 -17.21
N HIS A 110 -0.45 -5.29 -17.31
CA HIS A 110 -1.25 -4.97 -18.50
C HIS A 110 -0.90 -3.59 -19.10
N VAL A 111 0.13 -2.90 -18.57
CA VAL A 111 0.65 -1.68 -19.21
C VAL A 111 1.34 -2.06 -20.53
N GLY A 112 0.84 -1.52 -21.65
CA GLY A 112 1.45 -1.67 -22.98
C GLY A 112 1.04 -2.94 -23.74
N SER A 113 0.18 -3.78 -23.18
CA SER A 113 -0.52 -4.83 -23.91
C SER A 113 -1.73 -4.23 -24.64
N ASN A 114 -2.14 -4.87 -25.75
CA ASN A 114 -3.44 -4.60 -26.40
C ASN A 114 -4.61 -5.19 -25.58
N ASP A 115 -4.52 -5.11 -24.24
CA ASP A 115 -5.54 -5.67 -23.38
C ASP A 115 -6.85 -4.91 -23.51
N ASP A 116 -7.94 -5.66 -23.35
CA ASP A 116 -9.28 -5.12 -23.44
C ASP A 116 -9.49 -4.08 -22.33
N LYS A 117 -9.66 -2.82 -22.73
CA LYS A 117 -9.96 -1.70 -21.83
C LYS A 117 -11.21 -2.00 -20.98
N ALA A 118 -12.18 -2.75 -21.51
CA ALA A 118 -13.37 -3.15 -20.77
C ALA A 118 -13.03 -4.15 -19.63
N ALA A 119 -12.15 -5.12 -19.88
CA ALA A 119 -11.69 -6.07 -18.86
C ALA A 119 -10.91 -5.37 -17.75
N SER A 120 -10.02 -4.43 -18.11
CA SER A 120 -9.27 -3.62 -17.13
C SER A 120 -10.19 -2.76 -16.27
N LEU A 121 -11.21 -2.14 -16.87
CA LEU A 121 -12.22 -1.37 -16.14
C LEU A 121 -13.06 -2.27 -15.21
N LEU A 122 -13.44 -3.47 -15.65
CA LEU A 122 -14.18 -4.42 -14.81
C LEU A 122 -13.37 -4.78 -13.56
N LYS A 123 -12.06 -5.03 -13.71
CA LYS A 123 -11.15 -5.28 -12.58
C LYS A 123 -11.04 -4.07 -11.66
N ALA A 124 -10.96 -2.86 -12.20
CA ALA A 124 -10.99 -1.64 -11.40
C ALA A 124 -12.29 -1.51 -10.57
N TYR A 125 -13.45 -1.85 -11.13
CA TYR A 125 -14.71 -1.89 -10.39
C TYR A 125 -14.69 -2.92 -9.26
N GLU A 126 -14.12 -4.11 -9.49
CA GLU A 126 -13.97 -5.12 -8.45
C GLU A 126 -13.11 -4.62 -7.28
N PHE A 127 -11.96 -4.01 -7.55
CA PHE A 127 -11.09 -3.46 -6.50
C PHE A 127 -11.80 -2.35 -5.71
N CYS A 128 -12.41 -1.40 -6.40
CA CYS A 128 -13.15 -0.31 -5.73
C CYS A 128 -14.35 -0.84 -4.93
N ARG A 129 -15.02 -1.89 -5.40
CA ARG A 129 -16.10 -2.54 -4.67
C ARG A 129 -15.59 -3.15 -3.37
N THR A 130 -14.46 -3.87 -3.41
CA THR A 130 -13.82 -4.42 -2.21
C THR A 130 -13.50 -3.34 -1.20
N LEU A 131 -12.93 -2.21 -1.64
CA LEU A 131 -12.63 -1.08 -0.74
C LEU A 131 -13.90 -0.44 -0.16
N ARG A 132 -14.97 -0.25 -0.95
CA ARG A 132 -16.21 0.39 -0.45
C ARG A 132 -16.93 -0.46 0.60
N TYR A 133 -16.96 -1.77 0.41
CA TYR A 133 -17.61 -2.68 1.35
C TYR A 133 -16.70 -3.13 2.49
N TYR A 134 -15.44 -2.67 2.53
CA TYR A 134 -14.57 -2.90 3.67
C TYR A 134 -15.17 -2.27 4.93
N VAL A 135 -15.38 -3.10 5.95
CA VAL A 135 -15.90 -2.68 7.26
C VAL A 135 -14.75 -2.62 8.24
N VAL A 136 -14.48 -1.42 8.75
CA VAL A 136 -13.45 -1.24 9.78
C VAL A 136 -13.86 -2.00 11.05
N PRO A 137 -13.01 -2.87 11.61
CA PRO A 137 -13.32 -3.63 12.81
C PRO A 137 -13.69 -2.73 13.99
N GLN A 138 -14.69 -3.14 14.78
CA GLN A 138 -15.11 -2.33 15.95
C GLN A 138 -14.05 -2.27 17.06
N THR A 139 -13.11 -3.22 17.06
CA THR A 139 -12.06 -3.37 18.07
C THR A 139 -10.91 -2.37 17.93
N VAL A 140 -10.81 -1.65 16.81
CA VAL A 140 -9.74 -0.65 16.62
C VAL A 140 -10.11 0.69 17.25
N SER A 141 -9.11 1.48 17.64
CA SER A 141 -9.31 2.81 18.20
C SER A 141 -9.93 3.78 17.19
N GLN A 142 -10.60 4.85 17.67
CA GLN A 142 -11.19 5.87 16.78
C GLN A 142 -10.16 6.51 15.83
N LYS A 143 -8.91 6.60 16.30
CA LYS A 143 -7.79 7.09 15.51
C LYS A 143 -7.44 6.15 14.36
N GLU A 144 -7.32 4.86 14.65
CA GLU A 144 -7.08 3.82 13.64
C GLU A 144 -8.23 3.73 12.65
N LYS A 145 -9.48 3.92 13.12
CA LYS A 145 -10.65 4.04 12.24
C LYS A 145 -10.47 5.20 11.27
N SER A 146 -10.14 6.39 11.78
CA SER A 146 -9.95 7.58 10.94
C SER A 146 -8.80 7.43 9.94
N LEU A 147 -7.67 6.86 10.38
CA LEU A 147 -6.52 6.57 9.51
C LEU A 147 -6.89 5.57 8.40
N THR A 148 -7.61 4.50 8.76
CA THR A 148 -8.09 3.48 7.83
C THR A 148 -9.05 4.08 6.81
N GLU A 149 -9.95 4.97 7.24
CA GLU A 149 -10.90 5.66 6.36
C GLU A 149 -10.19 6.60 5.37
N CYS A 150 -9.23 7.39 5.83
CA CYS A 150 -8.40 8.20 4.93
C CYS A 150 -7.72 7.34 3.87
N TYR A 151 -7.12 6.22 4.29
CA TYR A 151 -6.42 5.32 3.40
C TYR A 151 -7.33 4.60 2.40
N ARG A 152 -8.49 4.16 2.86
CA ARG A 152 -9.50 3.51 2.02
C ARG A 152 -9.98 4.44 0.91
N ASN A 153 -10.29 5.69 1.26
CA ASN A 153 -10.74 6.69 0.29
C ASN A 153 -9.62 7.17 -0.63
N GLY A 154 -8.40 7.29 -0.11
CA GLY A 154 -7.23 7.55 -0.94
C GLY A 154 -6.96 6.44 -1.95
N ALA A 155 -7.05 5.18 -1.54
CA ALA A 155 -6.91 4.03 -2.45
C ALA A 155 -8.02 4.01 -3.52
N LEU A 156 -9.25 4.40 -3.18
CA LEU A 156 -10.34 4.57 -4.17
C LEU A 156 -9.99 5.62 -5.22
N LEU A 157 -9.52 6.80 -4.79
CA LEU A 157 -9.11 7.87 -5.70
C LEU A 157 -7.93 7.43 -6.59
N PHE A 158 -6.93 6.78 -5.99
CA PHE A 158 -5.78 6.25 -6.70
C PHE A 158 -6.18 5.22 -7.77
N ILE A 159 -7.01 4.23 -7.43
CA ILE A 159 -7.46 3.20 -8.39
C ILE A 159 -8.31 3.84 -9.50
N ASN A 160 -9.16 4.82 -9.19
CA ASN A 160 -9.91 5.53 -10.22
C ASN A 160 -8.99 6.22 -11.24
N GLY A 161 -7.93 6.89 -10.76
CA GLY A 161 -6.92 7.52 -11.61
C GLY A 161 -6.11 6.49 -12.40
N LEU A 162 -5.63 5.44 -11.72
CA LEU A 162 -4.79 4.39 -12.30
C LEU A 162 -5.44 3.68 -13.50
N PHE A 163 -6.76 3.46 -13.45
CA PHE A 163 -7.51 2.78 -14.51
C PHE A 163 -8.30 3.72 -15.41
N GLU A 164 -8.07 5.05 -15.33
CA GLU A 164 -8.82 6.08 -16.06
C GLU A 164 -10.35 5.89 -15.95
N ARG A 165 -10.82 5.47 -14.77
CA ARG A 165 -12.23 5.16 -14.59
C ARG A 165 -13.02 6.46 -14.74
N PRO A 166 -14.15 6.48 -15.46
CA PRO A 166 -15.06 7.61 -15.44
C PRO A 166 -15.66 7.71 -14.04
N SER A 167 -14.97 8.39 -13.12
CA SER A 167 -15.48 8.68 -11.80
C SER A 167 -16.50 9.81 -11.90
N ARG A 168 -17.65 9.62 -11.27
CA ARG A 168 -18.61 10.72 -11.11
C ARG A 168 -17.95 11.78 -10.24
N SER A 169 -18.08 13.05 -10.61
CA SER A 169 -17.57 14.18 -9.82
C SER A 169 -18.04 14.13 -8.36
N GLU A 170 -19.26 13.63 -8.13
CA GLU A 170 -19.83 13.36 -6.81
C GLU A 170 -18.99 12.38 -5.99
N GLU A 171 -18.59 11.25 -6.56
CA GLU A 171 -17.84 10.19 -5.84
C GLU A 171 -16.44 10.67 -5.46
N THR A 172 -15.80 11.43 -6.34
CA THR A 172 -14.49 12.04 -6.04
C THR A 172 -14.61 13.06 -4.92
N LYS A 173 -15.63 13.92 -4.95
CA LYS A 173 -15.89 14.89 -3.88
C LYS A 173 -16.18 14.21 -2.55
N GLU A 174 -17.04 13.20 -2.54
CA GLU A 174 -17.37 12.43 -1.34
C GLU A 174 -16.13 11.79 -0.71
N ALA A 175 -15.27 11.16 -1.52
CA ALA A 175 -14.03 10.56 -1.03
C ALA A 175 -13.09 11.61 -0.42
N ILE A 176 -12.94 12.78 -1.06
CA ILE A 176 -12.14 13.90 -0.54
C ILE A 176 -12.72 14.43 0.77
N ASP A 177 -14.04 14.65 0.85
CA ASP A 177 -14.71 15.15 2.05
C ASP A 177 -14.54 14.18 3.23
N ILE A 178 -14.59 12.87 2.98
CA ILE A 178 -14.31 11.85 4.00
C ILE A 178 -12.86 11.93 4.46
N ILE A 179 -11.89 12.04 3.54
CA ILE A 179 -10.47 12.19 3.90
C ILE A 179 -10.28 13.41 4.78
N LEU A 180 -10.74 14.60 4.35
CA LEU A 180 -10.56 15.84 5.09
C LEU A 180 -11.15 15.76 6.51
N ARG A 181 -12.38 15.25 6.63
CA ARG A 181 -13.04 15.05 7.93
C ARG A 181 -12.25 14.17 8.89
N HIS A 182 -11.62 13.11 8.38
CA HIS A 182 -10.84 12.19 9.19
C HIS A 182 -9.42 12.68 9.47
N VAL A 183 -8.82 13.49 8.60
CA VAL A 183 -7.54 14.16 8.86
C VAL A 183 -7.65 15.12 10.04
N ASP A 184 -8.72 15.91 10.10
CA ASP A 184 -8.97 16.84 11.22
C ASP A 184 -9.10 16.11 12.57
N ALA A 185 -9.67 14.90 12.55
CA ALA A 185 -9.80 14.06 13.73
C ALA A 185 -8.48 13.48 14.26
N LEU A 186 -7.38 13.58 13.49
CA LEU A 186 -6.10 12.95 13.86
C LEU A 186 -5.19 13.84 14.71
N THR A 187 -5.46 15.16 14.83
CA THR A 187 -4.75 16.32 15.46
C THR A 187 -3.73 16.14 16.60
N SER A 188 -3.56 14.96 17.21
CA SER A 188 -2.41 14.66 18.07
C SER A 188 -1.14 14.34 17.26
N ILE A 189 0.03 14.81 17.68
CA ILE A 189 1.36 14.46 17.10
C ILE A 189 1.54 12.93 17.17
N ASP A 190 1.17 12.23 16.09
CA ASP A 190 1.38 10.79 15.95
C ASP A 190 2.14 10.57 14.67
N PRO A 191 3.31 9.91 14.73
CA PRO A 191 4.10 9.56 13.55
C PRO A 191 3.29 8.86 12.46
N LYS A 192 2.19 8.16 12.80
CA LYS A 192 1.29 7.52 11.83
C LYS A 192 0.58 8.52 10.91
N GLN A 193 0.45 9.80 11.30
CA GLN A 193 -0.09 10.85 10.44
C GLN A 193 0.80 11.14 9.23
N ASN A 194 2.12 10.97 9.35
CA ASN A 194 3.04 11.19 8.23
C ASN A 194 2.77 10.24 7.05
N PHE A 195 2.07 9.12 7.30
CA PHE A 195 1.66 8.26 6.21
C PHE A 195 0.53 8.87 5.37
N LEU A 196 -0.32 9.74 5.92
CA LEU A 196 -1.40 10.41 5.17
C LEU A 196 -0.93 11.30 4.01
N LEU A 197 0.38 11.50 3.88
CA LEU A 197 0.97 12.10 2.70
C LEU A 197 0.72 11.26 1.44
N TRP A 198 0.64 9.93 1.55
CA TRP A 198 0.57 9.05 0.38
C TRP A 198 -0.79 9.00 -0.36
N PRO A 199 -1.98 9.16 0.25
CA PRO A 199 -3.21 9.31 -0.53
C PRO A 199 -3.42 10.72 -1.13
N LEU A 200 -2.48 11.66 -0.96
CA LEU A 200 -2.62 13.07 -1.36
C LEU A 200 -1.70 13.51 -2.51
N TYR A 201 -0.87 12.60 -3.04
CA TYR A 201 -0.03 12.82 -4.22
C TYR A 201 -0.48 11.97 -5.41
#